data_AF-A0A814K4Q8-F1
#
_entry.id   AF-A0A814K4Q8-F1
#
_cell.length_a   1.000
_cell.length_b   1.000
_cell.length_c   1.000
_cell.angle_alpha   90.00
_cell.angle_beta   90.00
_cell.angle_gamma   90.00
#
_symmetry.space_group_name_H-M   'P 1'
#
loop_
_entity.id
_entity.type
_entity.pdbx_description
1 polymer ?
#
loop_
_entity_poly.entity_id
_entity_poly.type
_entity_poly.pdbx_seq_one_letter_code
_entity_poly.pdbx_strand_id
1 'polypeptide(L)'
;MMASVSTVADNSSSNHIQSLSNGKIPQNSSVLVVGAGGIGCELLKSLALCHFHKISVIDLDTIEVSNLNRQFLFHKEHIGHSKAQVACESIKKMCPNIEIEPYHGDVITDVRFDLNFYKKFDLIINALDNIHARQHVNRMCLQSSKPLIDSGSTGYNGQATIILKGRSQCYDCVEKPKQQRTYAVCTIRNTPSQPIHCIVWAKYLYQQLFGDNDDPNQEDVTPDQDDPENHVEQATTNGNDNQQIRYSESVQSQRLSTRDWIRTNKFDPQKIFNKLYNDDIKCLTSMKNLWEKRRQPIPLNYDKAIQLNENDYDKQAAATTTTTISNTSTVPKLNDQKICTISDYVQMFCDSIQELRKRFDVQQQLGK
;
A
#
# COMPACT_ATOMS: atom_id res chain seq x y z
N MET A 1 0.51 -43.31 -54.65
CA MET A 1 0.30 -44.40 -53.68
C MET A 1 0.77 -43.90 -52.33
N MET A 2 -0.15 -43.81 -51.37
CA MET A 2 0.10 -43.39 -50.00
C MET A 2 0.99 -44.42 -49.28
N ALA A 3 2.02 -43.95 -48.57
CA ALA A 3 2.69 -44.72 -47.54
C ALA A 3 2.43 -44.02 -46.19
N SER A 4 1.76 -44.76 -45.31
CA SER A 4 1.35 -44.40 -43.97
C SER A 4 2.54 -44.14 -43.05
N VAL A 5 2.55 -42.99 -42.37
CA VAL A 5 3.45 -42.70 -41.26
C VAL A 5 2.71 -43.08 -39.97
N SER A 6 3.17 -44.15 -39.31
CA SER A 6 2.73 -44.54 -37.98
C SER A 6 3.33 -43.59 -36.93
N THR A 7 2.47 -42.95 -36.15
CA THR A 7 2.84 -42.15 -34.98
C THR A 7 3.26 -43.06 -33.83
N VAL A 8 4.55 -43.04 -33.50
CA VAL A 8 5.03 -43.49 -32.18
C VAL A 8 4.89 -42.28 -31.26
N ALA A 9 3.88 -42.31 -30.38
CA ALA A 9 3.75 -41.35 -29.29
C ALA A 9 4.91 -41.59 -28.31
N ASP A 10 5.83 -40.64 -28.26
CA ASP A 10 6.99 -40.67 -27.37
C ASP A 10 6.53 -40.42 -25.93
N ASN A 11 6.61 -41.46 -25.11
CA ASN A 11 6.07 -41.53 -23.75
C ASN A 11 7.07 -41.01 -22.69
N SER A 12 7.91 -40.05 -23.07
CA SER A 12 9.08 -39.60 -22.29
C SER A 12 8.75 -38.57 -21.19
N SER A 13 7.56 -37.97 -21.20
CA SER A 13 7.11 -37.01 -20.18
C SER A 13 6.65 -37.64 -18.86
N SER A 14 6.44 -38.96 -18.83
CA SER A 14 5.84 -39.67 -17.70
C SER A 14 6.85 -40.10 -16.61
N ASN A 15 8.14 -40.07 -16.92
CA ASN A 15 9.17 -40.68 -16.06
C ASN A 15 9.77 -39.73 -15.01
N HIS A 16 9.67 -38.40 -15.17
CA HIS A 16 10.25 -37.47 -14.20
C HIS A 16 9.40 -37.31 -12.92
N ILE A 17 8.08 -37.50 -13.00
CA ILE A 17 7.17 -37.37 -11.84
C ILE A 17 7.20 -38.63 -10.96
N GLN A 18 7.55 -39.80 -11.52
CA GLN A 18 7.63 -41.04 -10.74
C GLN A 18 8.82 -41.09 -9.78
N SER A 19 9.86 -40.26 -9.91
CA SER A 19 11.05 -40.35 -9.05
C SER A 19 10.92 -39.69 -7.66
N LEU A 20 9.80 -39.00 -7.37
CA LEU A 20 9.47 -38.52 -6.00
C LEU A 20 8.86 -39.63 -5.11
N SER A 21 8.81 -40.87 -5.61
CA SER A 21 8.14 -42.02 -5.01
C SER A 21 8.92 -42.68 -3.87
N ASN A 22 9.05 -41.98 -2.75
CA ASN A 22 8.93 -42.64 -1.44
C ASN A 22 7.80 -42.05 -0.57
N GLY A 23 7.16 -40.97 -1.00
CA GLY A 23 5.94 -40.45 -0.38
C GLY A 23 4.84 -40.29 -1.42
N LYS A 24 3.89 -41.23 -1.48
CA LYS A 24 2.62 -40.95 -2.17
C LYS A 24 1.89 -39.88 -1.37
N ILE A 25 1.56 -38.74 -1.98
CA ILE A 25 0.65 -37.76 -1.36
C ILE A 25 -0.68 -38.50 -1.12
N PRO A 26 -1.21 -38.52 0.11
CA PRO A 26 -2.48 -39.19 0.37
C PRO A 26 -3.56 -38.58 -0.52
N GLN A 27 -4.34 -39.43 -1.22
CA GLN A 27 -5.37 -38.96 -2.15
C GLN A 27 -6.43 -38.06 -1.49
N ASN A 28 -6.59 -38.18 -0.18
CA ASN A 28 -7.53 -37.37 0.61
C ASN A 28 -6.90 -36.15 1.28
N SER A 29 -5.63 -35.82 1.00
CA SER A 29 -4.99 -34.65 1.60
C SER A 29 -5.62 -33.35 1.11
N SER A 30 -6.03 -32.50 2.05
CA SER A 30 -6.63 -31.19 1.78
C SER A 30 -5.65 -30.04 2.06
N VAL A 31 -5.52 -29.13 1.10
CA VAL A 31 -4.62 -27.97 1.20
C VAL A 31 -5.41 -26.68 1.13
N LEU A 32 -5.12 -25.74 2.02
CA LEU A 32 -5.59 -24.36 1.94
C LEU A 32 -4.47 -23.47 1.43
N VAL A 33 -4.71 -22.77 0.32
CA VAL A 33 -3.84 -21.69 -0.17
C VAL A 33 -4.48 -20.35 0.17
N VAL A 34 -3.76 -19.53 0.92
CA VAL A 34 -4.22 -18.20 1.33
C VAL A 34 -3.49 -17.15 0.49
N GLY A 35 -4.19 -16.59 -0.50
CA GLY A 35 -3.68 -15.66 -1.50
C GLY A 35 -3.58 -16.31 -2.89
N ALA A 36 -4.15 -15.63 -3.88
CA ALA A 36 -4.12 -15.96 -5.31
C ALA A 36 -3.33 -14.91 -6.12
N GLY A 37 -2.38 -14.22 -5.47
CA GLY A 37 -1.44 -13.30 -6.11
C GLY A 37 -0.30 -14.02 -6.85
N GLY A 38 0.86 -13.36 -6.99
CA GLY A 38 1.99 -13.89 -7.77
C GLY A 38 2.47 -15.28 -7.31
N ILE A 39 2.73 -15.42 -6.01
CA ILE A 39 3.08 -16.73 -5.42
C ILE A 39 1.90 -17.70 -5.53
N GLY A 40 0.68 -17.23 -5.29
CA GLY A 40 -0.54 -18.04 -5.32
C GLY A 40 -0.75 -18.73 -6.67
N CYS A 41 -0.66 -17.99 -7.78
CA CYS A 41 -0.81 -18.56 -9.11
C CYS A 41 0.19 -19.68 -9.40
N GLU A 42 1.47 -19.45 -9.09
CA GLU A 42 2.54 -20.44 -9.29
C GLU A 42 2.37 -21.66 -8.38
N LEU A 43 1.96 -21.43 -7.12
CA LEU A 43 1.71 -22.47 -6.14
C LEU A 43 0.55 -23.36 -6.58
N LEU A 44 -0.58 -22.78 -7.02
CA LEU A 44 -1.75 -23.54 -7.44
C LEU A 44 -1.45 -24.44 -8.65
N LYS A 45 -0.72 -23.92 -9.63
CA LYS A 45 -0.22 -24.73 -10.76
C LYS A 45 0.65 -25.87 -10.26
N SER A 46 1.60 -25.58 -9.37
CA SER A 46 2.54 -26.59 -8.86
C SER A 46 1.81 -27.67 -8.07
N LEU A 47 0.88 -27.31 -7.19
CA LEU A 47 0.06 -28.27 -6.43
C LEU A 47 -0.77 -29.15 -7.38
N ALA A 48 -1.43 -28.56 -8.38
CA ALA A 48 -2.22 -29.30 -9.36
C ALA A 48 -1.37 -30.30 -10.16
N LEU A 49 -0.21 -29.88 -10.67
CA LEU A 49 0.71 -30.74 -11.42
C LEU A 49 1.42 -31.80 -10.54
N CYS A 50 1.57 -31.52 -9.24
CA CYS A 50 2.04 -32.47 -8.25
C CYS A 50 0.94 -33.40 -7.73
N HIS A 51 -0.24 -33.42 -8.33
CA HIS A 51 -1.35 -34.32 -8.00
C HIS A 51 -1.93 -34.11 -6.59
N PHE A 52 -1.90 -32.89 -6.07
CA PHE A 52 -2.79 -32.53 -4.96
C PHE A 52 -4.22 -32.46 -5.49
N HIS A 53 -5.11 -33.23 -4.88
CA HIS A 53 -6.48 -33.38 -5.38
C HIS A 53 -7.46 -32.38 -4.77
N LYS A 54 -7.32 -32.03 -3.49
CA LYS A 54 -8.26 -31.18 -2.75
C LYS A 54 -7.61 -29.88 -2.32
N ILE A 55 -8.00 -28.77 -2.96
CA ILE A 55 -7.41 -27.45 -2.73
C ILE A 55 -8.52 -26.43 -2.48
N SER A 56 -8.40 -25.63 -1.43
CA SER A 56 -9.20 -24.43 -1.24
C SER A 56 -8.33 -23.19 -1.40
N VAL A 57 -8.86 -22.14 -2.02
CA VAL A 57 -8.14 -20.90 -2.30
C VAL A 57 -8.91 -19.72 -1.73
N ILE A 58 -8.28 -18.92 -0.86
CA ILE A 58 -8.86 -17.68 -0.35
C ILE A 58 -8.14 -16.48 -0.97
N ASP A 59 -8.88 -15.50 -1.48
CA ASP A 59 -8.34 -14.19 -1.85
C ASP A 59 -9.45 -13.11 -1.77
N LEU A 60 -9.14 -11.94 -1.22
CA LEU A 60 -10.10 -10.85 -1.04
C LEU A 60 -10.14 -9.88 -2.23
N ASP A 61 -9.15 -9.94 -3.12
CA ASP A 61 -8.99 -8.96 -4.19
C ASP A 61 -9.71 -9.37 -5.47
N THR A 62 -9.89 -8.37 -6.33
CA THR A 62 -10.21 -8.53 -7.73
C THR A 62 -8.97 -8.35 -8.60
N ILE A 63 -9.04 -8.81 -9.85
CA ILE A 63 -7.92 -8.78 -10.79
C ILE A 63 -7.74 -7.39 -11.38
N GLU A 64 -6.50 -6.89 -11.37
CA GLU A 64 -6.11 -5.62 -12.00
C GLU A 64 -5.14 -5.82 -13.17
N VAL A 65 -5.04 -4.82 -14.05
CA VAL A 65 -4.07 -4.81 -15.16
C VAL A 65 -2.64 -5.00 -14.66
N SER A 66 -2.30 -4.39 -13.52
CA SER A 66 -0.98 -4.43 -12.89
C SER A 66 -0.56 -5.84 -12.46
N ASN A 67 -1.51 -6.79 -12.38
CA ASN A 67 -1.29 -8.14 -11.92
C ASN A 67 -0.81 -9.07 -13.05
N LEU A 68 -1.19 -8.77 -14.30
CA LEU A 68 -1.04 -9.68 -15.45
C LEU A 68 0.42 -9.98 -15.83
N ASN A 69 1.38 -9.18 -15.35
CA ASN A 69 2.80 -9.43 -15.61
C ASN A 69 3.39 -10.59 -14.79
N ARG A 70 2.70 -11.06 -13.74
CA ARG A 70 3.24 -12.06 -12.79
C ARG A 70 2.19 -13.04 -12.23
N GLN A 71 0.93 -12.89 -12.62
CA GLN A 71 -0.19 -13.72 -12.18
C GLN A 71 -0.81 -14.39 -13.40
N PHE A 72 -0.09 -15.35 -13.97
CA PHE A 72 -0.37 -15.90 -15.32
C PHE A 72 -1.69 -16.66 -15.45
N LEU A 73 -2.37 -16.99 -14.33
CA LEU A 73 -3.71 -17.57 -14.36
C LEU A 73 -4.79 -16.56 -14.79
N PHE A 74 -4.44 -15.28 -14.91
CA PHE A 74 -5.35 -14.19 -15.21
C PHE A 74 -5.08 -13.61 -16.61
N HIS A 75 -6.15 -13.21 -17.28
CA HIS A 75 -6.13 -12.61 -18.61
C HIS A 75 -6.86 -11.26 -18.59
N LYS A 76 -6.72 -10.49 -19.66
CA LYS A 76 -7.28 -9.14 -19.76
C LYS A 76 -8.79 -9.13 -19.63
N GLU A 77 -9.49 -10.16 -20.11
CA GLU A 77 -10.95 -10.29 -19.93
C GLU A 77 -11.39 -10.50 -18.47
N HIS A 78 -10.48 -10.88 -17.57
CA HIS A 78 -10.80 -11.17 -16.17
C HIS A 78 -10.69 -9.95 -15.25
N ILE A 79 -10.33 -8.78 -15.77
CA ILE A 79 -10.17 -7.56 -14.96
C ILE A 79 -11.47 -7.24 -14.22
N GLY A 80 -11.37 -6.99 -12.91
CA GLY A 80 -12.50 -6.73 -12.02
C GLY A 80 -13.17 -7.98 -11.44
N HIS A 81 -12.81 -9.19 -11.91
CA HIS A 81 -13.32 -10.45 -11.35
C HIS A 81 -12.47 -10.89 -10.14
N SER A 82 -13.03 -11.72 -9.27
CA SER A 82 -12.33 -12.27 -8.09
C SER A 82 -11.10 -13.08 -8.49
N LYS A 83 -9.95 -12.81 -7.86
CA LYS A 83 -8.72 -13.58 -8.08
C LYS A 83 -8.91 -15.05 -7.71
N ALA A 84 -9.54 -15.34 -6.57
CA ALA A 84 -9.77 -16.71 -6.12
C ALA A 84 -10.61 -17.51 -7.13
N GLN A 85 -11.72 -16.93 -7.59
CA GLN A 85 -12.64 -17.61 -8.52
C GLN A 85 -11.95 -17.93 -9.85
N VAL A 86 -11.37 -16.91 -10.49
CA VAL A 86 -10.71 -17.07 -11.80
C VAL A 86 -9.49 -17.98 -11.71
N ALA A 87 -8.72 -17.93 -10.61
CA ALA A 87 -7.59 -18.85 -10.42
C ALA A 87 -8.06 -20.32 -10.39
N CYS A 88 -9.13 -20.60 -9.63
CA CYS A 88 -9.72 -21.93 -9.56
C CYS A 88 -10.26 -22.40 -10.92
N GLU A 89 -10.93 -21.52 -11.68
CA GLU A 89 -11.41 -21.83 -13.03
C GLU A 89 -10.27 -22.15 -14.00
N SER A 90 -9.21 -21.33 -14.01
CA SER A 90 -8.02 -21.55 -14.84
C SER A 90 -7.34 -22.88 -14.50
N ILE A 91 -7.21 -23.20 -13.21
CA ILE A 91 -6.63 -24.48 -12.77
C ILE A 91 -7.53 -25.67 -13.15
N LYS A 92 -8.86 -25.56 -13.02
CA LYS A 92 -9.79 -26.61 -13.48
C LYS A 92 -9.70 -26.86 -14.98
N LYS A 93 -9.47 -25.83 -15.80
CA LYS A 93 -9.22 -26.01 -17.24
C LYS A 93 -7.94 -26.83 -17.51
N MET A 94 -6.89 -26.62 -16.70
CA MET A 94 -5.62 -27.36 -16.82
C MET A 94 -5.70 -28.78 -16.26
N CYS A 95 -6.41 -28.96 -15.13
CA CYS A 95 -6.53 -30.23 -14.41
C CYS A 95 -8.00 -30.50 -14.07
N PRO A 96 -8.81 -31.05 -15.01
CA PRO A 96 -10.26 -31.18 -14.83
C PRO A 96 -10.73 -32.02 -13.64
N ASN A 97 -9.89 -32.96 -13.18
CA ASN A 97 -10.21 -33.87 -12.08
C ASN A 97 -9.83 -33.32 -10.69
N ILE A 98 -9.34 -32.08 -10.60
CA ILE A 98 -8.97 -31.45 -9.33
C ILE A 98 -10.22 -30.93 -8.60
N GLU A 99 -10.34 -31.23 -7.31
CA GLU A 99 -11.33 -30.65 -6.41
C GLU A 99 -10.76 -29.34 -5.87
N ILE A 100 -11.02 -28.24 -6.59
CA ILE A 100 -10.57 -26.90 -6.20
C ILE A 100 -11.75 -25.94 -5.96
N GLU A 101 -11.73 -25.28 -4.80
CA GLU A 101 -12.81 -24.40 -4.34
C GLU A 101 -12.32 -22.96 -4.08
N PRO A 102 -12.93 -21.95 -4.71
CA PRO A 102 -12.63 -20.55 -4.46
C PRO A 102 -13.43 -19.98 -3.28
N TYR A 103 -12.77 -19.14 -2.49
CA TYR A 103 -13.36 -18.33 -1.44
C TYR A 103 -12.93 -16.88 -1.65
N HIS A 104 -13.87 -16.06 -2.13
CA HIS A 104 -13.64 -14.61 -2.17
C HIS A 104 -13.99 -14.00 -0.81
N GLY A 105 -12.99 -13.49 -0.09
CA GLY A 105 -13.16 -12.92 1.24
C GLY A 105 -11.86 -12.64 1.95
N ASP A 106 -11.92 -11.78 2.97
CA ASP A 106 -10.79 -11.42 3.83
C ASP A 106 -10.64 -12.44 4.97
N VAL A 107 -9.45 -13.02 5.09
CA VAL A 107 -9.12 -14.01 6.13
C VAL A 107 -9.29 -13.50 7.56
N ILE A 108 -9.25 -12.19 7.78
CA ILE A 108 -9.35 -11.57 9.11
C ILE A 108 -10.81 -11.30 9.49
N THR A 109 -11.58 -10.71 8.57
CA THR A 109 -12.89 -10.12 8.87
C THR A 109 -14.06 -11.00 8.47
N ASP A 110 -13.86 -11.96 7.55
CA ASP A 110 -14.92 -12.86 7.11
C ASP A 110 -15.15 -13.99 8.14
N VAL A 111 -16.35 -13.99 8.71
CA VAL A 111 -16.77 -14.94 9.75
C VAL A 111 -16.75 -16.41 9.32
N ARG A 112 -16.71 -16.69 8.01
CA ARG A 112 -16.62 -18.06 7.47
C ARG A 112 -15.27 -18.72 7.78
N PHE A 113 -14.22 -17.94 8.00
CA PHE A 113 -12.85 -18.44 8.19
C PHE A 113 -12.50 -18.60 9.68
N ASP A 114 -13.38 -19.27 10.43
CA ASP A 114 -13.20 -19.56 11.85
C ASP A 114 -12.22 -20.72 12.11
N LEU A 115 -11.98 -21.06 13.38
CA LEU A 115 -11.09 -22.17 13.73
C LEU A 115 -11.54 -23.52 13.17
N ASN A 116 -12.85 -23.73 12.99
CA ASN A 116 -13.37 -24.98 12.44
C ASN A 116 -13.10 -25.10 10.95
N PHE A 117 -13.12 -23.98 10.22
CA PHE A 117 -12.68 -23.92 8.84
C PHE A 117 -11.22 -24.41 8.69
N TYR A 118 -10.28 -23.84 9.44
CA TYR A 118 -8.86 -24.24 9.37
C TYR A 118 -8.62 -25.71 9.74
N LYS A 119 -9.41 -26.27 10.66
CA LYS A 119 -9.28 -27.68 11.08
C LYS A 119 -9.54 -28.69 9.95
N LYS A 120 -10.23 -28.30 8.88
CA LYS A 120 -10.54 -29.15 7.72
C LYS A 120 -9.33 -29.47 6.84
N PHE A 121 -8.26 -28.68 6.95
CA PHE A 121 -7.09 -28.76 6.08
C PHE A 121 -5.95 -29.56 6.72
N ASP A 122 -5.21 -30.31 5.92
CA ASP A 122 -4.00 -31.00 6.36
C ASP A 122 -2.77 -30.10 6.28
N LEU A 123 -2.78 -29.13 5.36
CA LEU A 123 -1.70 -28.17 5.14
C LEU A 123 -2.29 -26.79 4.78
N ILE A 124 -1.73 -25.74 5.37
CA ILE A 124 -2.03 -24.35 4.99
C ILE A 124 -0.76 -23.71 4.41
N ILE A 125 -0.91 -22.96 3.32
CA ILE A 125 0.20 -22.29 2.66
C ILE A 125 -0.17 -20.82 2.43
N ASN A 126 0.64 -19.91 2.98
CA ASN A 126 0.51 -18.48 2.77
C ASN A 126 1.18 -18.05 1.46
N ALA A 127 0.42 -17.31 0.65
CA ALA A 127 0.83 -16.55 -0.51
C ALA A 127 0.39 -15.06 -0.40
N LEU A 128 0.41 -14.56 0.84
CA LEU A 128 -0.02 -13.21 1.25
C LEU A 128 1.09 -12.18 1.11
N ASP A 129 0.76 -10.90 0.97
CA ASP A 129 1.71 -9.77 0.91
C ASP A 129 1.64 -8.83 2.12
N ASN A 130 0.59 -8.94 2.93
CA ASN A 130 0.39 -8.15 4.15
C ASN A 130 0.84 -8.91 5.42
N ILE A 131 1.58 -8.23 6.31
CA ILE A 131 2.02 -8.80 7.59
C ILE A 131 0.83 -9.17 8.47
N HIS A 132 -0.19 -8.30 8.61
CA HIS A 132 -1.29 -8.56 9.54
C HIS A 132 -2.08 -9.82 9.18
N ALA A 133 -2.33 -10.05 7.88
CA ALA A 133 -2.98 -11.27 7.41
C ALA A 133 -2.11 -12.51 7.69
N ARG A 134 -0.80 -12.44 7.47
CA ARG A 134 0.13 -13.54 7.82
C ARG A 134 0.11 -13.85 9.32
N GLN A 135 0.09 -12.83 10.17
CA GLN A 135 -0.01 -12.98 11.62
C GLN A 135 -1.33 -13.61 12.03
N HIS A 136 -2.44 -13.20 11.41
CA HIS A 136 -3.75 -13.80 11.65
C HIS A 136 -3.74 -15.30 11.30
N VAL A 137 -3.33 -15.66 10.07
CA VAL A 137 -3.26 -17.06 9.63
C VAL A 137 -2.31 -17.88 10.51
N ASN A 138 -1.16 -17.31 10.92
CA ASN A 138 -0.24 -17.94 11.86
C ASN A 138 -0.94 -18.33 13.17
N ARG A 139 -1.70 -17.42 13.79
CA ARG A 139 -2.46 -17.69 15.03
C ARG A 139 -3.52 -18.77 14.80
N MET A 140 -4.25 -18.71 13.69
CA MET A 140 -5.25 -19.71 13.33
C MET A 140 -4.63 -21.11 13.16
N CYS A 141 -3.47 -21.23 12.52
CA CYS A 141 -2.75 -22.49 12.36
C CYS A 141 -2.21 -23.03 13.69
N LEU A 142 -1.68 -22.16 14.57
CA LEU A 142 -1.24 -22.56 15.90
C LEU A 142 -2.40 -23.04 16.79
N GLN A 143 -3.56 -22.38 16.72
CA GLN A 143 -4.74 -22.76 17.49
C GLN A 143 -5.38 -24.05 16.97
N SER A 144 -5.47 -24.22 15.65
CA SER A 144 -5.97 -25.44 14.99
C SER A 144 -4.94 -26.57 14.94
N SER A 145 -3.70 -26.32 15.37
CA SER A 145 -2.56 -27.26 15.32
C SER A 145 -2.30 -27.82 13.93
N LYS A 146 -2.43 -26.96 12.91
CA LYS A 146 -2.18 -27.30 11.52
C LYS A 146 -0.82 -26.78 11.04
N PRO A 147 -0.10 -27.54 10.20
CA PRO A 147 1.16 -27.09 9.64
C PRO A 147 0.93 -25.92 8.68
N LEU A 148 1.76 -24.90 8.80
CA LEU A 148 1.74 -23.71 7.95
C LEU A 148 3.06 -23.59 7.19
N ILE A 149 2.99 -23.36 5.88
CA ILE A 149 4.13 -22.88 5.09
C ILE A 149 3.93 -21.40 4.85
N ASP A 150 4.85 -20.57 5.35
CA ASP A 150 4.86 -19.13 5.06
C ASP A 150 5.92 -18.82 4.02
N SER A 151 5.59 -17.97 3.06
CA SER A 151 6.48 -17.58 1.97
C SER A 151 6.36 -16.10 1.64
N GLY A 152 7.39 -15.50 1.06
CA GLY A 152 7.35 -14.12 0.62
C GLY A 152 8.41 -13.82 -0.43
N SER A 153 8.18 -12.78 -1.23
CA SER A 153 9.11 -12.32 -2.25
C SER A 153 9.16 -10.79 -2.31
N THR A 154 10.31 -10.25 -2.71
CA THR A 154 10.50 -8.82 -2.96
C THR A 154 11.62 -8.66 -3.99
N GLY A 155 11.29 -8.20 -5.19
CA GLY A 155 12.23 -8.16 -6.31
C GLY A 155 12.77 -9.57 -6.63
N TYR A 156 14.10 -9.73 -6.58
CA TYR A 156 14.78 -11.02 -6.80
C TYR A 156 14.93 -11.86 -5.53
N ASN A 157 14.56 -11.32 -4.37
CA ASN A 157 14.68 -12.03 -3.10
C ASN A 157 13.39 -12.78 -2.78
N GLY A 158 13.53 -13.92 -2.12
CA GLY A 158 12.40 -14.65 -1.57
C GLY A 158 12.81 -15.61 -0.46
N GLN A 159 11.82 -16.04 0.31
CA GLN A 159 12.00 -16.98 1.40
C GLN A 159 10.77 -17.87 1.54
N ALA A 160 10.98 -19.06 2.09
CA ALA A 160 9.91 -19.95 2.53
C ALA A 160 10.33 -20.61 3.86
N THR A 161 9.37 -20.79 4.76
CA THR A 161 9.58 -21.43 6.06
C THR A 161 8.40 -22.29 6.44
N ILE A 162 8.66 -23.33 7.22
CA ILE A 162 7.63 -24.21 7.77
C ILE A 162 7.41 -23.84 9.23
N ILE A 163 6.15 -23.76 9.65
CA ILE A 163 5.70 -23.47 11.01
C ILE A 163 4.91 -24.67 11.53
N LEU A 164 5.45 -25.30 12.57
CA LEU A 164 4.87 -26.45 13.26
C LEU A 164 4.78 -26.15 14.76
N LYS A 165 3.55 -26.17 15.30
CA LYS A 165 3.30 -25.92 16.73
C LYS A 165 4.14 -26.86 17.59
N GLY A 166 4.92 -26.28 18.51
CA GLY A 166 5.77 -27.03 19.44
C GLY A 166 7.01 -27.68 18.83
N ARG A 167 7.30 -27.44 17.53
CA ARG A 167 8.49 -28.00 16.85
C ARG A 167 9.36 -26.94 16.16
N SER A 168 8.77 -25.85 15.69
CA SER A 168 9.50 -24.73 15.11
C SER A 168 9.06 -23.41 15.72
N GLN A 169 9.84 -22.35 15.48
CA GLN A 169 9.37 -21.00 15.75
C GLN A 169 8.13 -20.68 14.90
N CYS A 170 7.21 -19.89 15.44
CA CYS A 170 6.07 -19.38 14.68
C CYS A 170 6.43 -18.09 13.94
N TYR A 171 5.52 -17.59 13.09
CA TYR A 171 5.75 -16.38 12.31
C TYR A 171 6.10 -15.17 13.20
N ASP A 172 5.44 -15.06 14.37
CA ASP A 172 5.57 -13.96 15.32
C ASP A 172 6.74 -14.11 16.32
N CYS A 173 7.48 -15.23 16.31
CA CYS A 173 8.65 -15.40 17.19
C CYS A 173 9.81 -14.46 16.83
N VAL A 174 9.84 -13.98 15.59
CA VAL A 174 10.86 -13.04 15.11
C VAL A 174 10.16 -11.74 14.76
N GLU A 175 10.55 -10.65 15.46
CA GLU A 175 10.03 -9.32 15.21
C GLU A 175 10.22 -8.94 13.73
N LYS A 176 9.15 -8.47 13.11
CA LYS A 176 9.20 -8.01 11.72
C LYS A 176 9.57 -6.53 11.69
N PRO A 177 10.43 -6.10 10.76
CA PRO A 177 10.70 -4.68 10.59
C PRO A 177 9.37 -3.94 10.37
N LYS A 178 9.18 -2.83 11.08
CA LYS A 178 8.01 -1.97 10.87
C LYS A 178 7.99 -1.55 9.40
N GLN A 179 6.99 -2.01 8.65
CA GLN A 179 6.90 -1.76 7.20
C GLN A 179 6.78 -0.28 6.88
N GLN A 180 6.21 0.51 7.79
CA GLN A 180 5.99 1.93 7.61
C GLN A 180 6.99 2.74 8.43
N ARG A 181 7.83 3.53 7.73
CA ARG A 181 8.60 4.58 8.38
C ARG A 181 7.62 5.61 8.91
N THR A 182 7.65 5.82 10.23
CA THR A 182 6.89 6.88 10.91
C THR A 182 7.76 8.12 10.97
N TYR A 183 7.20 9.28 10.63
CA TYR A 183 7.86 10.58 10.71
C TYR A 183 7.21 11.41 11.80
N ALA A 184 7.97 12.27 12.47
CA ALA A 184 7.40 13.19 13.45
C ALA A 184 6.43 14.15 12.79
N VAL A 185 5.29 14.40 13.43
CA VAL A 185 4.20 15.24 12.90
C VAL A 185 4.70 16.66 12.57
N CYS A 186 5.53 17.25 13.43
CA CYS A 186 6.14 18.57 13.20
C CYS A 186 7.04 18.58 11.95
N THR A 187 7.77 17.49 11.66
CA THR A 187 8.54 17.36 10.40
C THR A 187 7.63 17.39 9.17
N ILE A 188 6.45 16.78 9.25
CA ILE A 188 5.51 16.71 8.13
C ILE A 188 4.76 18.04 7.93
N ARG A 189 4.32 18.67 9.02
CA ARG A 189 3.46 19.88 8.98
C ARG A 189 4.26 21.19 8.84
N ASN A 190 5.47 21.26 9.41
CA ASN A 190 6.24 22.49 9.46
C ASN A 190 7.49 22.45 8.60
N THR A 191 8.35 21.45 8.78
CA THR A 191 9.71 21.48 8.20
C THR A 191 10.07 20.22 7.40
N PRO A 192 9.36 19.95 6.29
CA PRO A 192 9.66 18.81 5.43
C PRO A 192 11.00 19.02 4.70
N SER A 193 11.96 18.13 4.96
CA SER A 193 13.31 18.20 4.36
C SER A 193 13.58 17.18 3.25
N GLN A 194 12.67 16.22 3.00
CA GLN A 194 12.84 15.17 2.01
C GLN A 194 11.54 14.99 1.19
N PRO A 195 11.62 14.56 -0.09
CA PRO A 195 10.44 14.33 -0.92
C PRO A 195 9.41 13.38 -0.29
N ILE A 196 9.86 12.39 0.47
CA ILE A 196 8.98 11.45 1.17
C ILE A 196 8.08 12.14 2.21
N HIS A 197 8.54 13.22 2.84
CA HIS A 197 7.74 13.98 3.80
C HIS A 197 6.55 14.66 3.10
N CYS A 198 6.77 15.21 1.90
CA CYS A 198 5.71 15.81 1.08
C CYS A 198 4.70 14.76 0.60
N ILE A 199 5.16 13.55 0.26
CA ILE A 199 4.28 12.43 -0.10
C ILE A 199 3.42 12.01 1.11
N VAL A 200 4.01 11.92 2.30
CA VAL A 200 3.27 11.62 3.53
C VAL A 200 2.26 12.72 3.86
N TRP A 201 2.64 14.00 3.72
CA TRP A 201 1.73 15.14 3.87
C TRP A 201 0.56 15.06 2.89
N ALA A 202 0.81 14.72 1.62
CA ALA A 202 -0.25 14.56 0.61
C ALA A 202 -1.22 13.41 0.95
N LYS A 203 -0.72 12.32 1.56
CA LYS A 203 -1.57 11.22 2.07
C LYS A 203 -2.45 11.68 3.24
N TYR A 204 -1.92 12.47 4.17
CA TYR A 204 -2.71 13.07 5.25
C TYR A 204 -3.76 14.04 4.69
N LEU A 205 -3.39 14.86 3.70
CA LEU A 205 -4.32 15.75 3.02
C LEU A 205 -5.47 14.98 2.36
N TYR A 206 -5.18 13.87 1.68
CA TYR A 206 -6.22 13.02 1.10
C TYR A 206 -7.20 12.51 2.17
N GLN A 207 -6.70 12.06 3.32
CA GLN A 207 -7.55 11.63 4.43
C GLN A 207 -8.39 12.80 4.96
N GLN A 208 -7.81 14.00 5.11
CA GLN A 208 -8.57 15.19 5.53
C GLN A 208 -9.67 15.58 4.53
N LEU A 209 -9.42 15.44 3.22
CA LEU A 209 -10.38 15.72 2.16
C LEU A 209 -11.49 14.66 2.06
N PHE A 210 -11.13 13.38 1.99
CA PHE A 210 -12.00 12.29 1.53
C PHE A 210 -11.97 11.03 2.42
N GLY A 211 -11.25 11.05 3.54
CA GLY A 211 -11.19 9.95 4.50
C GLY A 211 -12.40 9.88 5.44
N ASP A 212 -12.49 8.77 6.17
CA ASP A 212 -13.60 8.49 7.10
C ASP A 212 -13.53 9.37 8.35
N ASN A 213 -14.67 9.88 8.83
CA ASN A 213 -14.67 10.79 9.99
C ASN A 213 -14.23 10.14 11.30
N ASP A 214 -14.31 8.81 11.38
CA ASP A 214 -14.14 8.05 12.62
C ASP A 214 -12.76 7.38 12.74
N ASP A 215 -11.82 7.65 11.81
CA ASP A 215 -10.46 7.11 11.92
C ASP A 215 -9.66 7.88 12.99
N PRO A 216 -9.31 7.25 14.13
CA PRO A 216 -8.60 7.91 15.22
C PRO A 216 -7.15 8.26 14.88
N ASN A 217 -6.61 7.77 13.75
CA ASN A 217 -5.23 8.01 13.33
C ASN A 217 -5.10 9.15 12.30
N GLN A 218 -6.11 10.00 12.17
CA GLN A 218 -6.09 11.08 11.21
C GLN A 218 -5.27 12.27 11.69
N GLU A 219 -4.18 12.52 10.96
CA GLU A 219 -3.29 13.64 11.18
C GLU A 219 -3.78 14.89 10.42
N ASP A 220 -3.74 16.06 11.07
CA ASP A 220 -4.01 17.34 10.39
C ASP A 220 -2.78 17.76 9.54
N VAL A 221 -3.03 18.62 8.57
CA VAL A 221 -2.04 19.13 7.61
C VAL A 221 -1.73 20.62 7.79
N THR A 222 -2.53 21.34 8.58
CA THR A 222 -2.30 22.76 8.89
C THR A 222 -0.98 22.94 9.65
N PRO A 223 -0.20 24.02 9.46
CA PRO A 223 1.01 24.28 10.24
C PRO A 223 0.79 24.15 11.76
N ASP A 224 1.73 23.50 12.43
CA ASP A 224 1.69 23.22 13.86
C ASP A 224 2.28 24.40 14.63
N GLN A 225 1.42 25.22 15.22
CA GLN A 225 1.86 26.43 15.93
C GLN A 225 2.48 26.13 17.29
N ASP A 226 2.12 24.99 17.88
CA ASP A 226 2.59 24.51 19.18
C ASP A 226 3.93 23.74 19.08
N ASP A 227 4.61 23.83 17.93
CA ASP A 227 5.91 23.20 17.72
C ASP A 227 6.93 23.74 18.73
N PRO A 228 7.59 22.88 19.53
CA PRO A 228 8.57 23.34 20.52
C PRO A 228 9.75 24.10 19.89
N GLU A 229 10.09 23.86 18.62
CA GLU A 229 11.10 24.65 17.90
C GLU A 229 10.62 26.09 17.62
N ASN A 230 9.31 26.36 17.64
CA ASN A 230 8.72 27.69 17.44
C ASN A 230 8.80 28.56 18.72
N HIS A 231 8.73 27.96 19.91
CA HIS A 231 8.64 28.66 21.21
C HIS A 231 9.97 28.97 21.90
N VAL A 232 11.09 28.97 21.15
CA VAL A 232 12.41 29.28 21.72
C VAL A 232 12.61 30.79 21.88
N GLU A 233 11.88 31.44 22.80
CA GLU A 233 12.22 32.78 23.30
C GLU A 233 12.40 32.77 24.83
N GLN A 234 13.66 32.98 25.24
CA GLN A 234 14.16 33.38 26.58
C GLN A 234 13.99 32.40 27.77
N ALA A 235 14.78 31.33 27.77
CA ALA A 235 15.34 30.83 29.03
C ALA A 235 16.52 31.74 29.44
N THR A 236 16.22 32.93 29.96
CA THR A 236 17.23 33.68 30.74
C THR A 236 17.53 32.87 32.00
N THR A 237 18.79 32.50 32.16
CA THR A 237 19.35 31.92 33.37
C THR A 237 18.99 32.76 34.59
N ASN A 238 18.03 32.30 35.38
CA ASN A 238 17.98 32.55 36.80
C ASN A 238 17.55 31.24 37.45
N GLY A 239 18.49 30.63 38.18
CA GLY A 239 18.21 29.47 39.00
C GLY A 239 17.15 29.83 40.05
N ASN A 240 16.06 29.08 40.08
CA ASN A 240 15.57 28.33 41.24
C ASN A 240 14.17 27.76 40.93
N ASP A 241 14.03 26.49 41.30
CA ASP A 241 12.82 25.80 41.74
C ASP A 241 11.62 25.62 40.80
N ASN A 242 11.36 24.34 40.50
CA ASN A 242 10.05 23.71 40.30
C ASN A 242 8.89 24.65 39.90
N GLN A 243 8.82 24.98 38.61
CA GLN A 243 7.55 25.34 37.99
C GLN A 243 7.20 24.33 36.90
N GLN A 244 6.27 23.46 37.27
CA GLN A 244 5.40 22.72 36.37
C GLN A 244 4.87 23.73 35.35
N ILE A 245 5.31 23.61 34.09
CA ILE A 245 4.88 24.46 32.99
C ILE A 245 3.38 24.21 32.81
N ARG A 246 2.55 25.08 33.40
CA ARG A 246 1.14 25.19 33.06
C ARG A 246 1.08 25.80 31.68
N TYR A 247 0.70 24.99 30.69
CA TYR A 247 0.22 25.48 29.40
C TYR A 247 -0.90 26.48 29.69
N SER A 248 -0.68 27.74 29.36
CA SER A 248 -1.72 28.76 29.42
C SER A 248 -2.74 28.47 28.32
N GLU A 249 -3.90 27.94 28.70
CA GLU A 249 -5.13 27.99 27.92
C GLU A 249 -5.49 29.47 27.68
N SER A 250 -4.93 30.09 26.66
CA SER A 250 -5.42 31.39 26.22
C SER A 250 -5.16 31.59 24.72
N VAL A 251 -6.29 31.71 24.01
CA VAL A 251 -6.47 32.08 22.60
C VAL A 251 -6.42 30.92 21.57
N GLN A 252 -7.16 29.84 21.83
CA GLN A 252 -7.81 29.09 20.72
C GLN A 252 -8.97 29.93 20.17
N SER A 253 -8.66 30.95 19.37
CA SER A 253 -9.65 31.44 18.40
C SER A 253 -10.03 30.25 17.53
N GLN A 254 -11.33 29.92 17.43
CA GLN A 254 -11.89 28.77 16.69
C GLN A 254 -11.27 28.61 15.29
N ARG A 255 -10.13 27.93 15.18
CA ARG A 255 -9.54 27.58 13.90
C ARG A 255 -10.27 26.34 13.44
N LEU A 256 -11.10 26.51 12.40
CA LEU A 256 -11.75 25.37 11.74
C LEU A 256 -10.67 24.37 11.35
N SER A 257 -10.92 23.08 11.59
CA SER A 257 -10.05 22.02 11.09
C SER A 257 -9.92 22.12 9.57
N THR A 258 -8.84 21.58 9.00
CA THR A 258 -8.66 21.59 7.53
C THR A 258 -9.89 21.02 6.83
N ARG A 259 -10.41 19.90 7.33
CA ARG A 259 -11.62 19.25 6.83
C ARG A 259 -12.87 20.11 6.91
N ASP A 260 -13.12 20.76 8.06
CA ASP A 260 -14.30 21.60 8.22
C ASP A 260 -14.23 22.83 7.31
N TRP A 261 -13.04 23.44 7.21
CA TRP A 261 -12.81 24.56 6.32
C TRP A 261 -13.07 24.18 4.85
N ILE A 262 -12.60 23.00 4.42
CA ILE A 262 -12.84 22.47 3.07
C ILE A 262 -14.35 22.28 2.82
N ARG A 263 -15.07 21.71 3.78
CA ARG A 263 -16.52 21.47 3.67
C ARG A 263 -17.30 22.77 3.54
N THR A 264 -16.99 23.77 4.36
CA THR A 264 -17.59 25.11 4.25
C THR A 264 -17.33 25.75 2.89
N ASN A 265 -16.16 25.48 2.30
CA ASN A 265 -15.78 25.95 0.97
C ASN A 265 -16.20 25.02 -0.18
N LYS A 266 -17.06 24.02 0.09
CA LYS A 266 -17.67 23.13 -0.92
C LYS A 266 -16.65 22.46 -1.85
N PHE A 267 -15.48 22.09 -1.33
CA PHE A 267 -14.44 21.43 -2.11
C PHE A 267 -13.93 22.23 -3.32
N ASP A 268 -14.02 23.57 -3.29
CA ASP A 268 -13.52 24.44 -4.36
C ASP A 268 -11.99 24.29 -4.53
N PRO A 269 -11.49 23.77 -5.67
CA PRO A 269 -10.08 23.43 -5.79
C PRO A 269 -9.15 24.64 -5.72
N GLN A 270 -9.55 25.79 -6.26
CA GLN A 270 -8.74 27.00 -6.25
C GLN A 270 -8.61 27.58 -4.83
N LYS A 271 -9.70 27.58 -4.07
CA LYS A 271 -9.68 28.00 -2.66
C LYS A 271 -8.84 27.07 -1.80
N ILE A 272 -8.98 25.76 -1.99
CA ILE A 272 -8.16 24.76 -1.28
C ILE A 272 -6.68 24.95 -1.62
N PHE A 273 -6.36 25.13 -2.90
CA PHE A 273 -4.98 25.39 -3.33
C PHE A 273 -4.40 26.62 -2.63
N ASN A 274 -5.11 27.76 -2.65
CA ASN A 274 -4.64 28.99 -2.02
C ASN A 274 -4.52 28.87 -0.50
N LYS A 275 -5.43 28.15 0.17
CA LYS A 275 -5.33 27.90 1.61
C LYS A 275 -4.07 27.11 1.95
N LEU A 276 -3.83 26.00 1.25
CA LEU A 276 -2.74 25.06 1.57
C LEU A 276 -1.36 25.56 1.12
N TYR A 277 -1.25 26.07 -0.11
CA TYR A 277 0.03 26.40 -0.73
C TYR A 277 0.40 27.89 -0.63
N ASN A 278 -0.54 28.76 -0.21
CA ASN A 278 -0.26 30.18 0.01
C ASN A 278 -0.52 30.62 1.45
N ASP A 279 -1.73 30.48 1.99
CA ASP A 279 -2.08 31.07 3.29
C ASP A 279 -1.42 30.32 4.45
N ASP A 280 -1.44 28.99 4.42
CA ASP A 280 -0.73 28.16 5.39
C ASP A 280 0.79 28.37 5.29
N ILE A 281 1.35 28.53 4.08
CA ILE A 281 2.77 28.84 3.92
C ILE A 281 3.11 30.24 4.46
N LYS A 282 2.23 31.23 4.32
CA LYS A 282 2.38 32.55 4.98
C LYS A 282 2.34 32.42 6.51
N CYS A 283 1.44 31.59 7.03
CA CYS A 283 1.40 31.30 8.46
C CYS A 283 2.70 30.62 8.93
N LEU A 284 3.18 29.63 8.19
CA LEU A 284 4.41 28.89 8.46
C LEU A 284 5.65 29.80 8.41
N THR A 285 5.73 30.71 7.45
CA THR A 285 6.83 31.69 7.33
C THR A 285 6.84 32.73 8.44
N SER A 286 5.73 32.93 9.16
CA SER A 286 5.69 33.81 10.34
C SER A 286 6.42 33.24 11.56
N MET A 287 6.62 31.91 11.62
CA MET A 287 7.36 31.20 12.67
C MET A 287 8.87 31.33 12.44
N LYS A 288 9.45 32.51 12.73
CA LYS A 288 10.82 32.90 12.35
C LYS A 288 11.90 31.92 12.82
N ASN A 289 11.76 31.35 14.01
CA ASN A 289 12.73 30.46 14.64
C ASN A 289 13.01 29.20 13.78
N LEU A 290 12.00 28.70 13.06
CA LEU A 290 12.14 27.52 12.20
C LEU A 290 13.05 27.77 10.98
N TRP A 291 13.27 29.04 10.61
CA TRP A 291 13.94 29.43 9.36
C TRP A 291 15.34 30.01 9.57
N GLU A 292 15.84 30.08 10.80
CA GLU A 292 17.19 30.60 11.06
C GLU A 292 18.29 29.81 10.34
N LYS A 293 18.10 28.49 10.26
CA LYS A 293 19.07 27.54 9.68
C LYS A 293 18.53 26.81 8.44
N ARG A 294 17.30 27.10 8.04
CA ARG A 294 16.58 26.41 6.97
C ARG A 294 16.14 27.42 5.92
N ARG A 295 16.12 27.02 4.65
CA ARG A 295 15.54 27.86 3.60
C ARG A 295 14.04 28.01 3.86
N GLN A 296 13.58 29.25 3.93
CA GLN A 296 12.17 29.58 4.11
C GLN A 296 11.34 29.15 2.88
N PRO A 297 10.17 28.50 3.07
CA PRO A 297 9.29 28.13 1.98
C PRO A 297 8.68 29.37 1.32
N ILE A 298 8.39 29.29 0.02
CA ILE A 298 7.83 30.39 -0.77
C ILE A 298 6.34 30.13 -0.99
N PRO A 299 5.43 31.02 -0.53
CA PRO A 299 4.00 30.89 -0.78
C PRO A 299 3.68 30.90 -2.28
N LEU A 300 2.81 29.99 -2.71
CA LEU A 300 2.40 29.84 -4.11
C LEU A 300 0.92 30.16 -4.27
N ASN A 301 0.63 31.29 -4.92
CA ASN A 301 -0.73 31.71 -5.25
C ASN A 301 -1.20 31.06 -6.56
N TYR A 302 -2.47 30.66 -6.62
CA TYR A 302 -3.07 29.95 -7.76
C TYR A 302 -2.90 30.69 -9.09
N ASP A 303 -3.23 31.99 -9.15
CA ASP A 303 -3.23 32.75 -10.41
C ASP A 303 -1.83 32.87 -11.00
N LYS A 304 -0.81 32.88 -10.14
CA LYS A 304 0.60 32.81 -10.55
C LYS A 304 1.00 31.38 -10.92
N ALA A 305 0.57 30.39 -10.14
CA ALA A 305 0.98 29.00 -10.30
C ALA A 305 0.60 28.42 -11.66
N ILE A 306 -0.61 28.73 -12.16
CA ILE A 306 -1.09 28.27 -13.47
C ILE A 306 -0.32 28.88 -14.66
N GLN A 307 0.51 29.90 -14.42
CA GLN A 307 1.32 30.56 -15.46
C GLN A 307 2.78 30.09 -15.45
N LEU A 308 3.17 29.22 -14.50
CA LEU A 308 4.56 28.77 -14.33
C LEU A 308 4.85 27.54 -15.22
N ASN A 309 5.29 27.81 -16.45
CA ASN A 309 5.59 26.82 -17.51
C ASN A 309 7.08 26.39 -17.57
N GLU A 310 7.82 26.44 -16.46
CA GLU A 310 9.28 26.21 -16.30
C GLU A 310 10.23 27.36 -16.70
N ASN A 311 10.84 27.99 -15.67
CA ASN A 311 12.22 28.53 -15.60
C ASN A 311 12.50 29.39 -14.34
N ASP A 312 11.49 29.77 -13.55
CA ASP A 312 11.71 30.73 -12.45
C ASP A 312 12.02 30.11 -11.08
N TYR A 313 11.50 28.91 -10.78
CA TYR A 313 11.75 28.26 -9.48
C TYR A 313 13.12 27.59 -9.40
N ASP A 314 13.56 26.90 -10.47
CA ASP A 314 14.88 26.27 -10.52
C ASP A 314 16.00 27.31 -10.50
N LYS A 315 15.80 28.52 -11.06
CA LYS A 315 16.82 29.58 -11.01
C LYS A 315 17.02 30.18 -9.62
N GLN A 316 15.97 30.24 -8.79
CA GLN A 316 16.09 30.68 -7.39
C GLN A 316 16.56 29.57 -6.45
N ALA A 317 16.44 28.29 -6.82
CA ALA A 317 16.93 27.15 -6.04
C ALA A 317 18.34 26.69 -6.43
N ALA A 318 18.73 26.84 -7.69
CA ALA A 318 20.05 26.45 -8.22
C ALA A 318 21.19 27.38 -7.82
N ALA A 319 20.91 28.51 -7.16
CA ALA A 319 21.95 29.40 -6.62
C ALA A 319 22.78 28.74 -5.48
N THR A 320 22.41 27.56 -4.99
CA THR A 320 23.09 26.92 -3.84
C THR A 320 23.60 25.50 -4.10
N THR A 321 23.34 24.86 -5.25
CA THR A 321 23.83 23.48 -5.47
C THR A 321 24.21 23.25 -6.93
N THR A 322 25.50 23.41 -7.24
CA THR A 322 26.09 23.03 -8.52
C THR A 322 26.33 21.52 -8.54
N THR A 323 25.32 20.75 -8.96
CA THR A 323 25.56 19.38 -9.45
C THR A 323 24.75 19.15 -10.71
N THR A 324 25.34 19.55 -11.84
CA THR A 324 24.85 19.24 -13.17
C THR A 324 25.05 17.74 -13.42
N ILE A 325 24.02 16.93 -13.19
CA ILE A 325 24.00 15.54 -13.65
C ILE A 325 23.52 15.54 -15.10
N SER A 326 24.47 15.43 -16.02
CA SER A 326 24.22 15.19 -17.44
C SER A 326 23.63 13.78 -17.62
N ASN A 327 22.31 13.68 -17.68
CA ASN A 327 21.61 12.43 -17.98
C ASN A 327 21.51 12.23 -19.50
N THR A 328 22.53 11.62 -20.09
CA THR A 328 22.45 10.99 -21.41
C THR A 328 21.79 9.62 -21.29
N SER A 329 20.45 9.57 -21.29
CA SER A 329 19.71 8.32 -21.53
C SER A 329 18.77 8.55 -22.71
N THR A 330 19.00 7.80 -23.78
CA THR A 330 18.30 7.87 -25.07
C THR A 330 16.98 7.08 -25.09
N VAL A 331 16.54 6.53 -23.95
CA VAL A 331 15.28 5.80 -23.85
C VAL A 331 14.13 6.79 -23.65
N PRO A 332 13.08 6.78 -24.51
CA PRO A 332 11.90 7.60 -24.29
C PRO A 332 11.31 7.30 -22.92
N LYS A 333 11.25 8.31 -22.05
CA LYS A 333 10.60 8.19 -20.75
C LYS A 333 9.12 7.87 -20.94
N LEU A 334 8.59 6.97 -20.13
CA LEU A 334 7.14 6.79 -19.98
C LEU A 334 6.50 8.12 -19.56
N ASN A 335 5.21 8.31 -19.84
CA ASN A 335 4.53 9.56 -19.51
C ASN A 335 4.65 9.90 -18.01
N ASP A 336 4.47 8.91 -17.13
CA ASP A 336 4.57 9.09 -15.67
C ASP A 336 6.01 9.28 -15.14
N GLN A 337 7.02 9.10 -16.00
CA GLN A 337 8.44 9.35 -15.66
C GLN A 337 8.89 10.77 -16.04
N LYS A 338 8.05 11.53 -16.75
CA LYS A 338 8.30 12.94 -17.07
C LYS A 338 7.96 13.76 -15.84
N ILE A 339 8.86 14.68 -15.49
CA ILE A 339 8.57 15.68 -14.45
C ILE A 339 7.69 16.73 -15.12
N CYS A 340 6.54 17.01 -14.51
CA CYS A 340 5.60 17.99 -15.03
C CYS A 340 5.95 19.38 -14.52
N THR A 341 5.47 20.41 -15.22
CA THR A 341 5.62 21.80 -14.76
C THR A 341 4.77 22.06 -13.52
N ILE A 342 5.00 23.18 -12.82
CA ILE A 342 4.15 23.59 -11.70
C ILE A 342 2.70 23.77 -12.17
N SER A 343 2.50 24.40 -13.33
CA SER A 343 1.16 24.59 -13.91
C SER A 343 0.44 23.27 -14.14
N ASP A 344 1.15 22.27 -14.69
CA ASP A 344 0.59 20.92 -14.89
C ASP A 344 0.18 20.26 -13.57
N TYR A 345 1.01 20.37 -12.52
CA TYR A 345 0.68 19.83 -11.19
C TYR A 345 -0.52 20.54 -10.55
N VAL A 346 -0.65 21.86 -10.74
CA VAL A 346 -1.83 22.61 -10.25
C VAL A 346 -3.10 22.17 -10.98
N GLN A 347 -3.02 22.00 -12.31
CA GLN A 347 -4.15 21.50 -13.08
C GLN A 347 -4.56 20.09 -12.64
N MET A 348 -3.59 19.18 -12.50
CA MET A 348 -3.83 17.82 -12.03
C MET A 348 -4.41 17.80 -10.61
N PHE A 349 -3.98 18.69 -9.72
CA PHE A 349 -4.54 18.84 -8.37
C PHE A 349 -6.02 19.25 -8.44
N CYS A 350 -6.35 20.24 -9.26
CA CYS A 350 -7.73 20.70 -9.43
C CYS A 350 -8.64 19.61 -10.00
N ASP A 351 -8.20 18.94 -11.07
CA ASP A 351 -8.95 17.88 -11.73
C ASP A 351 -9.18 16.70 -10.78
N SER A 352 -8.15 16.34 -10.00
CA SER A 352 -8.23 15.25 -9.01
C SER A 352 -9.25 15.56 -7.92
N ILE A 353 -9.28 16.77 -7.37
CA ILE A 353 -10.27 17.16 -6.35
C ILE A 353 -11.69 17.06 -6.92
N GLN A 354 -11.91 17.59 -8.12
CA GLN A 354 -13.23 17.56 -8.76
C GLN A 354 -13.71 16.13 -9.00
N GLU A 355 -12.84 15.26 -9.52
CA GLU A 355 -13.20 13.88 -9.82
C GLU A 355 -13.38 13.03 -8.56
N LEU A 356 -12.49 13.17 -7.57
CA LEU A 356 -12.63 12.52 -6.27
C LEU A 356 -13.89 12.98 -5.55
N ARG A 357 -14.27 14.26 -5.64
CA ARG A 357 -15.51 14.77 -5.06
C ARG A 357 -16.75 14.09 -5.62
N LYS A 358 -16.81 13.88 -6.95
CA LYS A 358 -17.93 13.15 -7.57
C LYS A 358 -18.05 11.72 -7.00
N ARG A 359 -16.92 11.02 -6.87
CA ARG A 359 -16.89 9.65 -6.32
C ARG A 359 -17.28 9.63 -4.85
N PHE A 360 -16.79 10.58 -4.07
CA PHE A 360 -17.12 10.74 -2.66
C PHE A 360 -18.63 10.96 -2.46
N ASP A 361 -19.24 11.79 -3.30
CA ASP A 361 -20.70 12.03 -3.25
C ASP A 361 -21.52 10.78 -3.56
N VAL A 362 -21.08 9.98 -4.54
CA VAL A 362 -21.71 8.68 -4.85
C VAL A 362 -21.58 7.71 -3.68
N GLN A 363 -20.40 7.61 -3.05
CA GLN A 363 -20.18 6.75 -1.89
C GLN A 363 -21.04 7.15 -0.69
N GLN A 364 -21.17 8.45 -0.41
CA GLN A 364 -22.02 8.96 0.67
C GLN A 364 -23.51 8.75 0.42
N GLN A 365 -23.93 8.63 -0.84
CA GLN A 365 -25.31 8.27 -1.21
C GLN A 365 -25.58 6.77 -1.06
N LEU A 366 -24.58 5.92 -1.35
CA LEU A 366 -24.68 4.46 -1.26
C LEU A 366 -24.54 3.94 0.17
N GLY A 367 -23.87 4.69 1.06
CA GLY A 367 -23.73 4.38 2.49
C GLY A 367 -24.90 4.82 3.36
N LYS A 368 -26.01 5.27 2.77
CA LYS A 368 -27.25 5.68 3.46
C LYS A 368 -28.40 4.71 3.21
#